data_AF-A0A4Q5QXY4-F1
#
_entry.id   AF-A0A4Q5QXY4-F1
#
_cell.length_a   1.000
_cell.length_b   1.000
_cell.length_c   1.000
_cell.angle_alpha   90.00
_cell.angle_beta   90.00
_cell.angle_gamma   90.00
#
_symmetry.space_group_name_H-M   'P 1'
#
loop_
_entity.id
_entity.type
_entity.pdbx_description
1 polymer ?
#
loop_
_entity_poly.entity_id
_entity_poly.type
_entity_poly.pdbx_seq_one_letter_code
_entity_poly.pdbx_strand_id
1 'polypeptide(L)'
;MVLDDSRKAAYRKMLYHFLVTIRTIPLPLPNHVQAAKIGEYAGPVAYLLHNLALASVTNFVDFDEVQFWQSVSAFNKHNPRMPLLHIRLQFEQDLLAS
;
A
#
# COMPACT_ATOMS: atom_id res chain seq x y z
N MET A 1 16.42 12.79 2.58
CA MET A 1 15.54 13.96 2.36
C MET A 1 14.38 13.83 3.34
N VAL A 2 14.09 14.86 4.14
CA VAL A 2 13.03 14.79 5.15
C VAL A 2 11.68 14.99 4.46
N LEU A 3 10.72 14.10 4.72
CA LEU A 3 9.34 14.26 4.23
C LEU A 3 8.69 15.47 4.88
N ASP A 4 8.00 16.28 4.07
CA ASP A 4 7.10 17.33 4.56
C ASP A 4 5.81 16.72 5.17
N ASP A 5 5.04 17.54 5.87
CA ASP A 5 3.87 17.07 6.61
C ASP A 5 2.69 16.70 5.69
N SER A 6 2.58 17.31 4.51
CA SER A 6 1.53 16.96 3.53
C SER A 6 1.76 15.57 2.95
N ARG A 7 3.00 15.20 2.63
CA ARG A 7 3.36 13.85 2.18
C ARG A 7 3.16 12.82 3.29
N LYS A 8 3.56 13.12 4.53
CA LYS A 8 3.30 12.22 5.67
C LYS A 8 1.79 11.99 5.84
N ALA A 9 0.99 13.05 5.72
CA ALA A 9 -0.47 12.95 5.78
C ALA A 9 -1.03 12.09 4.62
N ALA A 10 -0.53 12.28 3.40
CA ALA A 10 -0.92 11.50 2.24
C ALA A 10 -0.60 10.00 2.42
N TYR A 11 0.59 9.65 2.91
CA TYR A 11 0.92 8.25 3.22
C TYR A 11 0.01 7.63 4.26
N ARG A 12 -0.38 8.39 5.30
CA ARG A 12 -1.32 7.93 6.33
C ARG A 12 -2.72 7.70 5.77
N LYS A 13 -3.21 8.62 4.94
CA LYS A 13 -4.52 8.49 4.27
C LYS A 13 -4.53 7.29 3.33
N MET A 14 -3.48 7.13 2.53
CA MET A 14 -3.31 5.98 1.64
C MET A 14 -3.29 4.66 2.43
N LEU A 15 -2.51 4.59 3.52
CA LEU A 15 -2.48 3.43 4.43
C LEU A 15 -3.89 3.11 4.94
N TYR A 16 -4.63 4.12 5.42
CA TYR A 16 -5.99 3.94 5.92
C TYR A 16 -6.94 3.41 4.83
N HIS A 17 -6.88 3.97 3.61
CA HIS A 17 -7.70 3.54 2.48
C HIS A 17 -7.53 2.03 2.24
N PHE A 18 -6.29 1.57 2.09
CA PHE A 18 -6.02 0.16 1.77
C PHE A 18 -6.31 -0.79 2.93
N LEU A 19 -6.15 -0.36 4.19
CA LEU A 19 -6.60 -1.14 5.34
C LEU A 19 -8.11 -1.38 5.29
N VAL A 20 -8.90 -0.35 4.95
CA VAL A 20 -10.34 -0.49 4.78
C VAL A 20 -10.66 -1.42 3.61
N THR A 21 -9.95 -1.30 2.47
CA THR A 21 -10.12 -2.19 1.31
C THR A 21 -9.86 -3.65 1.65
N ILE A 22 -8.77 -3.97 2.36
CA ILE A 22 -8.46 -5.36 2.74
C ILE A 22 -9.49 -5.89 3.75
N ARG A 23 -10.03 -5.03 4.62
CA ARG A 23 -11.01 -5.44 5.64
C ARG A 23 -12.35 -5.90 5.04
N THR A 24 -12.65 -5.57 3.77
CA THR A 24 -13.86 -6.05 3.09
C THR A 24 -13.71 -7.43 2.46
N ILE A 25 -12.53 -8.06 2.56
CA ILE A 25 -12.33 -9.43 2.09
C ILE A 25 -13.29 -10.38 2.82
N PRO A 26 -14.06 -11.21 2.09
CA PRO A 26 -15.10 -12.06 2.69
C PRO A 26 -14.50 -13.12 3.62
N LEU A 27 -15.18 -13.35 4.75
CA LEU A 27 -14.91 -14.44 5.69
C LEU A 27 -16.22 -15.22 5.97
N PRO A 28 -16.25 -16.56 5.80
CA PRO A 28 -15.14 -17.41 5.36
C PRO A 28 -14.73 -17.12 3.92
N LEU A 29 -13.47 -17.41 3.58
CA LEU A 29 -12.99 -17.25 2.22
C LEU A 29 -13.82 -18.13 1.27
N PRO A 30 -14.03 -17.68 0.02
CA PRO A 30 -14.71 -18.48 -1.01
C PRO A 30 -13.88 -19.73 -1.36
N ASN A 31 -14.34 -20.51 -2.35
CA ASN A 31 -13.61 -21.70 -2.79
C ASN A 31 -12.11 -21.43 -3.06
N HIS A 32 -11.29 -22.49 -3.01
CA HIS A 32 -9.83 -22.38 -3.07
C HIS A 32 -9.31 -21.55 -4.26
N VAL A 33 -9.97 -21.61 -5.42
CA VAL A 33 -9.57 -20.84 -6.61
C VAL A 33 -9.79 -19.33 -6.38
N GLN A 34 -10.92 -18.94 -5.81
CA GLN A 34 -11.19 -17.53 -5.51
C GLN A 34 -10.33 -17.04 -4.33
N ALA A 35 -10.12 -17.87 -3.32
CA ALA A 35 -9.25 -17.55 -2.19
C ALA A 35 -7.80 -17.29 -2.63
N ALA A 36 -7.26 -18.11 -3.56
CA ALA A 36 -5.94 -17.89 -4.14
C ALA A 36 -5.84 -16.55 -4.88
N LYS A 37 -6.84 -16.22 -5.72
CA LYS A 37 -6.90 -14.92 -6.43
C LYS A 37 -6.99 -13.73 -5.48
N ILE A 38 -7.74 -13.87 -4.39
CA ILE A 38 -7.81 -12.83 -3.35
C ILE A 38 -6.44 -12.68 -2.68
N GLY A 39 -5.80 -13.78 -2.29
CA GLY A 39 -4.50 -13.78 -1.62
C GLY A 39 -3.35 -13.24 -2.49
N GLU A 40 -3.40 -13.51 -3.79
CA GLU A 40 -2.48 -13.00 -4.81
C GLU A 40 -2.39 -11.46 -4.80
N TYR A 41 -3.51 -10.77 -4.53
CA TYR A 41 -3.55 -9.33 -4.36
C TYR A 41 -3.37 -8.88 -2.90
N ALA A 42 -4.16 -9.45 -1.99
CA ALA A 42 -4.27 -9.00 -0.61
C ALA A 42 -2.97 -9.21 0.18
N GLY A 43 -2.22 -10.29 -0.09
CA GLY A 43 -0.96 -10.60 0.59
C GLY A 43 0.11 -9.52 0.35
N PRO A 44 0.47 -9.23 -0.91
CA PRO A 44 1.42 -8.17 -1.24
C PRO A 44 1.01 -6.79 -0.72
N VAL A 45 -0.26 -6.42 -0.85
CA VAL A 45 -0.76 -5.15 -0.32
C VAL A 45 -0.62 -5.12 1.21
N ALA A 46 -1.01 -6.18 1.91
CA ALA A 46 -0.86 -6.25 3.37
C ALA A 46 0.60 -6.10 3.83
N TYR A 47 1.55 -6.71 3.12
CA TYR A 47 2.98 -6.54 3.40
C TYR A 47 3.44 -5.09 3.25
N LEU A 48 3.02 -4.43 2.16
CA LEU A 48 3.32 -3.02 1.91
C LEU A 48 2.70 -2.11 3.00
N LEU A 49 1.45 -2.39 3.40
CA LEU A 49 0.78 -1.63 4.47
C LEU A 49 1.46 -1.82 5.82
N HIS A 50 1.99 -3.01 6.12
CA HIS A 50 2.73 -3.25 7.35
C HIS A 50 3.96 -2.31 7.46
N ASN A 51 4.74 -2.18 6.38
CA ASN A 51 5.92 -1.32 6.36
C ASN A 51 5.54 0.17 6.47
N LEU A 52 4.46 0.59 5.80
CA LEU A 52 3.94 1.96 5.93
C LEU A 52 3.37 2.25 7.32
N ALA A 53 2.73 1.28 7.95
CA ALA A 53 2.23 1.42 9.31
C ALA A 53 3.39 1.64 10.30
N LEU A 54 4.48 0.87 10.14
CA LEU A 54 5.70 1.06 10.93
C LEU A 54 6.31 2.45 10.70
N ALA A 55 6.44 2.88 9.45
CA ALA A 55 6.92 4.23 9.14
C ALA A 55 6.01 5.31 9.73
N SER A 56 4.69 5.12 9.70
CA SER A 56 3.73 6.09 10.23
C SER A 56 3.88 6.31 11.74
N VAL A 57 4.07 5.23 12.51
CA VAL A 57 4.22 5.33 13.98
C VAL A 57 5.54 5.97 14.39
N THR A 58 6.60 5.84 13.58
CA THR A 58 7.87 6.55 13.80
C THR A 58 7.88 7.95 13.18
N ASN A 59 6.72 8.48 12.77
CA ASN A 59 6.58 9.76 12.07
C ASN A 59 7.48 9.88 10.83
N PHE A 60 7.69 8.75 10.14
CA PHE A 60 8.51 8.58 8.95
C PHE A 60 9.99 8.94 9.17
N VAL A 61 10.48 8.86 10.42
CA VAL A 61 11.92 8.91 10.71
C VAL A 61 12.59 7.74 9.97
N ASP A 62 13.66 8.06 9.25
CA ASP A 62 14.44 7.14 8.39
C ASP A 62 13.64 6.42 7.29
N PHE A 63 12.43 6.89 6.98
CA PHE A 63 11.67 6.33 5.86
C PHE A 63 12.31 6.71 4.53
N ASP A 64 12.88 5.72 3.84
CA ASP A 64 13.38 5.87 2.48
C ASP A 64 12.22 5.77 1.48
N GLU A 65 11.66 6.94 1.17
CA GLU A 65 10.57 7.08 0.20
C GLU A 65 10.95 6.57 -1.19
N VAL A 66 12.22 6.74 -1.61
CA VAL A 66 12.68 6.31 -2.94
C VAL A 66 12.72 4.79 -2.98
N GLN A 67 13.32 4.16 -1.97
CA GLN A 67 13.37 2.71 -1.85
C GLN A 67 11.96 2.10 -1.76
N PHE A 68 11.05 2.75 -1.02
CA PHE A 68 9.65 2.34 -0.97
C PHE A 68 9.03 2.25 -2.37
N TRP A 69 9.09 3.33 -3.16
CA TRP A 69 8.50 3.31 -4.51
C TRP A 69 9.24 2.37 -5.47
N GLN A 70 10.56 2.24 -5.34
CA GLN A 70 11.32 1.24 -6.10
C GLN A 70 10.84 -0.19 -5.79
N SER A 71 10.52 -0.49 -4.53
CA SER A 71 9.98 -1.81 -4.16
C SER A 71 8.60 -2.06 -4.81
N VAL A 72 7.74 -1.04 -4.89
CA VAL A 72 6.44 -1.12 -5.59
C VAL A 72 6.65 -1.34 -7.09
N SER A 73 7.56 -0.59 -7.72
CA SER A 73 7.89 -0.75 -9.13
C SER A 73 8.48 -2.12 -9.43
N ALA A 74 9.38 -2.61 -8.58
CA ALA A 74 9.94 -3.96 -8.69
C ALA A 74 8.85 -5.02 -8.53
N PHE A 75 7.93 -4.87 -7.58
CA PHE A 75 6.79 -5.77 -7.44
C PHE A 75 5.95 -5.84 -8.74
N ASN A 76 5.59 -4.69 -9.30
CA ASN A 76 4.80 -4.61 -10.54
C ASN A 76 5.52 -5.26 -11.72
N LYS A 77 6.85 -5.09 -11.82
CA LYS A 77 7.66 -5.71 -12.86
C LYS A 77 7.66 -7.24 -12.78
N HIS A 78 7.75 -7.80 -11.56
CA HIS A 78 7.73 -9.25 -11.34
C HIS A 78 6.32 -9.83 -11.40
N ASN A 79 5.29 -9.01 -11.20
CA ASN A 79 3.89 -9.42 -11.17
C ASN A 79 3.05 -8.59 -12.17
N PRO A 80 3.32 -8.68 -13.49
CA PRO A 80 2.68 -7.82 -14.49
C PRO A 80 1.15 -8.00 -14.58
N ARG A 81 0.62 -9.13 -14.10
CA ARG A 81 -0.82 -9.40 -14.02
C ARG A 81 -1.50 -8.74 -12.81
N MET A 82 -0.71 -8.15 -11.89
CA MET A 82 -1.18 -7.56 -10.63
C MET A 82 -0.50 -6.21 -10.36
N PRO A 83 -0.68 -5.21 -11.24
CA PRO A 83 -0.06 -3.92 -11.05
C PRO A 83 -0.68 -3.16 -9.86
N LEU A 84 0.15 -2.79 -8.89
CA LEU A 84 -0.16 -1.91 -7.78
C LEU A 84 -0.14 -0.41 -8.18
N LEU A 85 -0.41 -0.09 -9.46
CA LEU A 85 -0.40 1.29 -9.98
C LEU A 85 -1.38 2.21 -9.22
N HIS A 86 -2.50 1.64 -8.77
CA HIS A 86 -3.52 2.36 -7.99
C HIS A 86 -3.00 2.84 -6.63
N ILE A 87 -1.95 2.23 -6.06
CA ILE A 87 -1.31 2.72 -4.83
C ILE A 87 -0.70 4.10 -5.07
N ARG A 88 -0.01 4.29 -6.19
CA ARG A 88 0.59 5.57 -6.55
C ARG A 88 -0.48 6.63 -6.82
N LEU A 89 -1.54 6.26 -7.54
CA LEU A 89 -2.66 7.16 -7.79
C LEU A 89 -3.35 7.59 -6.50
N GLN A 90 -3.59 6.67 -5.56
CA GLN A 90 -4.21 6.99 -4.28
C GLN A 90 -3.32 7.94 -3.45
N PHE A 91 -2.00 7.71 -3.41
CA PHE A 91 -1.07 8.64 -2.76
C PHE A 91 -1.15 10.05 -3.36
N GLU A 92 -1.14 10.17 -4.69
CA GLU A 92 -1.19 11.46 -5.38
C GLU A 92 -2.52 12.18 -5.13
N GLN A 93 -3.64 11.45 -5.13
CA GLN A 93 -4.95 11.99 -4.77
C GLN A 93 -4.96 12.51 -3.33
N ASP A 94 -4.43 11.75 -2.39
CA ASP A 94 -4.39 12.14 -0.97
C ASP A 94 -3.45 13.31 -0.72
N LEU A 95 -2.35 13.42 -1.49
CA LEU A 95 -1.42 14.55 -1.44
C LEU A 95 -2.04 15.84 -1.94
N LEU A 96 -2.77 15.80 -3.06
CA LEU A 96 -3.44 16.97 -3.62
C LEU A 96 -4.62 17.45 -2.76
N ALA A 97 -5.18 16.57 -1.92
CA ALA A 97 -6.27 16.87 -1.00
C ALA A 97 -5.80 17.28 0.41
N SER A 98 -4.50 17.52 0.61
CA SER A 98 -3.89 17.87 1.91
C SER A 98 -3.29 19.28 1.86
#